data_AF-A0A8H6RDC0-F1
#
_entry.id   AF-A0A8H6RDC0-F1
#
_cell.length_a   1.000
_cell.length_b   1.000
_cell.length_c   1.000
_cell.angle_alpha   90.00
_cell.angle_beta   90.00
_cell.angle_gamma   90.00
#
_symmetry.space_group_name_H-M   'P 1'
#
loop_
_entity.id
_entity.type
_entity.pdbx_description
1 polymer ?
#
loop_
_entity_poly.entity_id
_entity_poly.type
_entity_poly.pdbx_seq_one_letter_code
_entity_poly.pdbx_strand_id
1 'polypeptide(L)'
;MPRSQSVDVPAEQRARLDEVAQLMLDIYQTLADMRYINPEGIIKGPHDSEELRQAWTKHDLDPAIIYLYSILPYVDTTIAGEPDFFHGGTFANFLKAEDVERGRDPWYMDPDLDADWDDENGPYMRPWYTPLSQLGNHQSVILYDARGHRIWIIDQEGWGTTDRALCKWDSEDEEEKEKSDWGSDSDEGGYKDEPSDSDGSSEYNEDETVEADELDGLRDDQAEQVEYDEGFDVLGEDEVRQAEWEGRSKNDNSFQHIRSRDASAVLRDIKKWYYELKELPGQGEHSGQEWMEPKILKPLYVQNGWPDNFDGDAFEVSLARAYCADRAKYMAENPLRQVQCYEGWMQYGDRDKERYTKEIAEATTADEEWVARFKLWQSQNNQARNVKDLERAKEKAERRCPGGKCQKEEDLPLWELEQLRVETQWKRESLPRSQDAVAQTTDDLEQRKHHIARVKKAEKEAAVYTKAYEAAKADAERLCPGRTFEQATGIKSLGRKDTLWNIESQKYWIHYAKKELEKVQTWAKQLPENVPNTMTLVEHAIKSNEKSLESARSTLQRHEKWLAEHGNTD
;
A
#
# COMPACT_ATOMS: atom_id res chain seq x y z
N MET A 1 21.17 44.48 3.95
CA MET A 1 21.53 43.09 4.30
C MET A 1 22.21 42.48 3.09
N PRO A 2 23.40 41.87 3.23
CA PRO A 2 24.11 41.33 2.08
C PRO A 2 23.39 40.09 1.57
N ARG A 3 23.13 40.06 0.25
CA ARG A 3 22.63 38.87 -0.48
C ARG A 3 23.56 37.69 -0.20
N SER A 4 22.98 36.49 -0.08
CA SER A 4 23.69 35.22 -0.02
C SER A 4 24.87 35.22 -1.00
N GLN A 5 26.02 34.73 -0.55
CA GLN A 5 27.17 34.51 -1.42
C GLN A 5 26.69 33.74 -2.64
N SER A 6 26.83 34.35 -3.82
CA SER A 6 26.40 33.77 -5.07
C SER A 6 27.16 32.47 -5.27
N VAL A 7 26.47 31.35 -5.14
CA VAL A 7 26.94 30.06 -5.62
C VAL A 7 27.35 30.25 -7.08
N ASP A 8 28.62 30.02 -7.40
CA ASP A 8 29.26 30.29 -8.71
C ASP A 8 28.78 29.28 -9.76
N VAL A 9 27.49 29.32 -10.09
CA VAL A 9 26.86 28.53 -11.15
C VAL A 9 26.88 29.34 -12.45
N PRO A 10 27.48 28.83 -13.54
CA PRO A 10 27.47 29.49 -14.84
C PRO A 10 26.06 29.88 -15.28
N ALA A 11 25.92 31.03 -15.96
CA ALA A 11 24.61 31.58 -16.32
C ALA A 11 23.75 30.63 -17.17
N GLU A 12 24.36 29.88 -18.07
CA GLU A 12 23.65 28.86 -18.89
C GLU A 12 23.14 27.71 -18.03
N GLN A 13 23.97 27.18 -17.12
CA GLN A 13 23.58 26.12 -16.21
C GLN A 13 22.48 26.60 -15.26
N ARG A 14 22.59 27.84 -14.76
CA ARG A 14 21.56 28.49 -13.94
C ARG A 14 20.21 28.53 -14.67
N ALA A 15 20.18 28.94 -15.94
CA ALA A 15 18.95 28.99 -16.73
C ALA A 15 18.29 27.60 -16.89
N ARG A 16 19.11 26.54 -17.06
CA ARG A 16 18.61 25.15 -17.12
C ARG A 16 18.00 24.70 -15.78
N LEU A 17 18.62 25.08 -14.66
CA LEU A 17 18.11 24.76 -13.31
C LEU A 17 16.83 25.54 -13.00
N ASP A 18 16.76 26.81 -13.41
CA ASP A 18 15.54 27.63 -13.31
C ASP A 18 14.40 27.01 -14.13
N GLU A 19 14.70 26.46 -15.33
CA GLU A 19 13.71 25.75 -16.14
C GLU A 19 13.19 24.47 -15.44
N VAL A 20 14.07 23.66 -14.85
CA VAL A 20 13.68 22.46 -14.07
C VAL A 20 12.76 22.85 -12.91
N ALA A 21 13.14 23.85 -12.12
CA ALA A 21 12.32 24.31 -11.00
C ALA A 21 10.94 24.81 -11.44
N GLN A 22 10.88 25.56 -12.56
CA GLN A 22 9.61 26.00 -13.12
C GLN A 22 8.76 24.84 -13.63
N LEU A 23 9.35 23.86 -14.31
CA LEU A 23 8.60 22.70 -14.82
C LEU A 23 8.08 21.79 -13.70
N MET A 24 8.86 21.60 -12.62
CA MET A 24 8.37 20.93 -11.41
C MET A 24 7.19 21.69 -10.78
N LEU A 25 7.26 23.02 -10.74
CA LEU A 25 6.19 23.85 -10.19
C LEU A 25 4.91 23.73 -11.03
N ASP A 26 5.06 23.70 -12.35
CA ASP A 26 3.95 23.48 -13.28
C ASP A 26 3.29 22.11 -13.08
N ILE A 27 4.07 21.05 -12.81
CA ILE A 27 3.53 19.72 -12.49
C ILE A 27 2.73 19.76 -11.19
N TYR A 28 3.29 20.35 -10.12
CA TYR A 28 2.58 20.44 -8.83
C TYR A 28 1.32 21.30 -8.92
N GLN A 29 1.34 22.38 -9.71
CA GLN A 29 0.12 23.16 -9.99
C GLN A 29 -0.91 22.34 -10.75
N THR A 30 -0.49 21.54 -11.73
CA THR A 30 -1.39 20.63 -12.44
C THR A 30 -2.05 19.63 -11.49
N LEU A 31 -1.30 19.06 -10.56
CA LEU A 31 -1.85 18.17 -9.52
C LEU A 31 -2.85 18.89 -8.59
N ALA A 32 -2.59 20.16 -8.25
CA ALA A 32 -3.52 20.96 -7.47
C ALA A 32 -4.81 21.29 -8.26
N ASP A 33 -4.67 21.59 -9.56
CA ASP A 33 -5.80 21.83 -10.46
C ASP A 33 -6.66 20.56 -10.62
N MET A 34 -6.03 19.37 -10.62
CA MET A 34 -6.70 18.07 -10.59
C MET A 34 -7.37 17.73 -9.24
N ARG A 35 -7.31 18.61 -8.23
CA ARG A 35 -7.78 18.36 -6.85
C ARG A 35 -7.03 17.27 -6.09
N TYR A 36 -5.87 16.84 -6.57
CA TYR A 36 -5.08 15.82 -5.88
C TYR A 36 -4.38 16.36 -4.63
N ILE A 37 -3.69 17.50 -4.75
CA ILE A 37 -3.05 18.17 -3.61
C ILE A 37 -3.69 19.52 -3.31
N ASN A 38 -3.68 19.92 -2.05
CA ASN A 38 -4.06 21.28 -1.67
C ASN A 38 -2.99 22.29 -2.13
N PRO A 39 -3.34 23.33 -2.93
CA PRO A 39 -2.38 24.32 -3.39
C PRO A 39 -1.71 25.12 -2.26
N GLU A 40 -2.32 25.21 -1.06
CA GLU A 40 -1.69 25.83 0.12
C GLU A 40 -0.43 25.08 0.56
N GLY A 41 -0.29 23.79 0.21
CA GLY A 41 0.88 22.97 0.53
C GLY A 41 2.06 23.16 -0.42
N ILE A 42 1.92 23.93 -1.51
CA ILE A 42 3.01 24.17 -2.46
C ILE A 42 3.91 25.31 -1.96
N ILE A 43 5.12 24.98 -1.53
CA ILE A 43 6.13 25.93 -1.07
C ILE A 43 6.99 26.36 -2.27
N LYS A 44 6.85 27.61 -2.68
CA LYS A 44 7.61 28.18 -3.80
C LYS A 44 8.95 28.74 -3.32
N GLY A 45 10.01 28.51 -4.09
CA GLY A 45 11.31 29.14 -3.84
C GLY A 45 11.32 30.65 -4.15
N PRO A 46 12.42 31.36 -3.84
CA PRO A 46 13.63 30.81 -3.24
C PRO A 46 13.51 30.58 -1.73
N HIS A 47 14.23 29.60 -1.22
CA HIS A 47 14.22 29.19 0.19
C HIS A 47 15.47 29.65 0.93
N ASP A 48 15.32 29.84 2.24
CA ASP A 48 16.47 29.97 3.14
C ASP A 48 16.95 28.57 3.54
N SER A 49 18.26 28.36 3.46
CA SER A 49 18.87 27.03 3.51
C SER A 49 20.16 27.05 4.32
N GLU A 50 20.34 28.05 5.18
CA GLU A 50 21.54 28.17 6.02
C GLU A 50 21.72 26.95 6.94
N GLU A 51 20.64 26.38 7.44
CA GLU A 51 20.62 25.22 8.32
C GLU A 51 21.08 23.93 7.62
N LEU A 52 21.00 23.87 6.28
CA LEU A 52 21.35 22.68 5.49
C LEU A 52 22.81 22.65 5.05
N ARG A 53 23.57 23.73 5.28
CA ARG A 53 24.98 23.82 4.84
C ARG A 53 25.83 22.67 5.33
N GLN A 54 25.58 22.18 6.55
CA GLN A 54 26.31 21.04 7.11
C GLN A 54 26.04 19.76 6.31
N ALA A 55 24.78 19.45 6.01
CA ALA A 55 24.41 18.28 5.20
C ALA A 55 25.00 18.37 3.78
N TRP A 56 24.96 19.56 3.16
CA TRP A 56 25.53 19.77 1.83
C TRP A 56 27.05 19.57 1.79
N THR A 57 27.73 20.04 2.83
CA THR A 57 29.20 19.88 2.95
C THR A 57 29.57 18.43 3.19
N LYS A 58 28.80 17.72 4.02
CA LYS A 58 29.00 16.28 4.32
C LYS A 58 28.97 15.43 3.05
N HIS A 59 28.08 15.74 2.11
CA HIS A 59 27.90 14.98 0.86
C HIS A 59 28.60 15.61 -0.36
N ASP A 60 29.49 16.59 -0.15
CA ASP A 60 30.22 17.30 -1.20
C ASP A 60 29.33 17.79 -2.36
N LEU A 61 28.12 18.29 -2.05
CA LEU A 61 27.14 18.60 -3.11
C LEU A 61 27.65 19.67 -4.08
N ASP A 62 27.45 19.42 -5.38
CA ASP A 62 27.86 20.34 -6.43
C ASP A 62 27.11 21.70 -6.26
N PRO A 63 27.78 22.85 -6.45
CA PRO A 63 27.16 24.18 -6.43
C PRO A 63 25.86 24.28 -7.22
N ALA A 64 25.74 23.57 -8.35
CA ALA A 64 24.52 23.52 -9.15
C ALA A 64 23.34 22.87 -8.40
N ILE A 65 23.58 21.80 -7.65
CA ILE A 65 22.55 21.12 -6.83
C ILE A 65 22.14 21.98 -5.65
N ILE A 66 23.10 22.62 -4.98
CA ILE A 66 22.83 23.57 -3.90
C ILE A 66 21.94 24.71 -4.40
N TYR A 67 22.26 25.27 -5.58
CA TYR A 67 21.43 26.30 -6.20
C TYR A 67 20.02 25.77 -6.52
N LEU A 68 19.92 24.58 -7.12
CA LEU A 68 18.63 23.96 -7.45
C LEU A 68 17.76 23.77 -6.21
N TYR A 69 18.30 23.25 -5.11
CA TYR A 69 17.57 23.10 -3.85
C TYR A 69 17.05 24.43 -3.31
N SER A 70 17.78 25.53 -3.52
CA SER A 70 17.32 26.84 -3.10
C SER A 70 16.12 27.37 -3.89
N ILE A 71 15.83 26.84 -5.09
CA ILE A 71 14.77 27.35 -5.97
C ILE A 71 13.67 26.34 -6.29
N LEU A 72 13.89 25.04 -6.06
CA LEU A 72 12.89 24.00 -6.32
C LEU A 72 11.60 24.29 -5.55
N PRO A 73 10.42 24.08 -6.17
CA PRO A 73 9.19 24.01 -5.41
C PRO A 73 9.19 22.73 -4.57
N TYR A 74 8.64 22.83 -3.36
CA TYR A 74 8.45 21.69 -2.47
C TYR A 74 6.98 21.55 -2.11
N VAL A 75 6.60 20.35 -1.65
CA VAL A 75 5.25 20.06 -1.17
C VAL A 75 5.32 19.74 0.31
N ASP A 76 4.61 20.53 1.12
CA ASP A 76 4.32 20.16 2.50
C ASP A 76 3.17 19.16 2.50
N THR A 77 3.49 17.87 2.58
CA THR A 77 2.51 16.77 2.55
C THR A 77 1.49 16.85 3.69
N THR A 78 1.85 17.50 4.81
CA THR A 78 0.92 17.73 5.91
C THR A 78 -0.21 18.69 5.52
N ILE A 79 0.09 19.72 4.74
CA ILE A 79 -0.90 20.70 4.27
C ILE A 79 -1.55 20.25 2.95
N ALA A 80 -0.76 19.68 2.05
CA ALA A 80 -1.16 19.19 0.74
C ALA A 80 -2.15 18.02 0.82
N GLY A 81 -2.01 17.17 1.84
CA GLY A 81 -2.94 16.10 2.18
C GLY A 81 -2.63 14.74 1.58
N GLU A 82 -1.85 14.68 0.49
CA GLU A 82 -1.44 13.45 -0.19
C GLU A 82 0.10 13.38 -0.30
N PRO A 83 0.74 12.27 0.09
CA PRO A 83 2.20 12.13 0.09
C PRO A 83 2.78 11.54 -1.21
N ASP A 84 1.97 10.79 -1.97
CA ASP A 84 2.43 10.12 -3.18
C ASP A 84 2.50 11.07 -4.36
N PHE A 85 3.41 10.75 -5.26
CA PHE A 85 3.70 11.47 -6.48
C PHE A 85 3.81 10.46 -7.64
N PHE A 86 4.51 10.84 -8.70
CA PHE A 86 4.60 10.14 -9.97
C PHE A 86 5.09 8.68 -9.81
N HIS A 87 4.35 7.73 -10.41
CA HIS A 87 4.67 6.30 -10.40
C HIS A 87 4.96 5.74 -8.99
N GLY A 88 4.13 6.12 -8.01
CA GLY A 88 4.20 5.61 -6.64
C GLY A 88 5.39 6.13 -5.80
N GLY A 89 6.27 6.96 -6.38
CA GLY A 89 7.24 7.72 -5.60
C GLY A 89 6.56 8.75 -4.70
N THR A 90 7.31 9.43 -3.84
CA THR A 90 6.78 10.48 -2.93
C THR A 90 7.40 11.85 -3.23
N PHE A 91 6.77 12.93 -2.74
CA PHE A 91 7.31 14.28 -2.91
C PHE A 91 8.62 14.45 -2.13
N ALA A 92 9.69 14.86 -2.82
CA ALA A 92 10.96 15.20 -2.17
C ALA A 92 10.89 16.59 -1.52
N ASN A 93 11.43 16.75 -0.31
CA ASN A 93 11.56 18.02 0.38
C ASN A 93 12.97 18.22 0.99
N PHE A 94 13.90 18.64 0.15
CA PHE A 94 15.29 18.92 0.55
C PHE A 94 15.47 20.17 1.44
N LEU A 95 14.38 20.76 1.96
CA LEU A 95 14.46 21.66 3.11
C LEU A 95 14.73 20.92 4.43
N LYS A 96 14.62 19.59 4.42
CA LYS A 96 14.93 18.70 5.54
C LYS A 96 16.28 18.04 5.31
N ALA A 97 17.13 18.01 6.35
CA ALA A 97 18.44 17.35 6.26
C ALA A 97 18.30 15.86 5.93
N GLU A 98 17.32 15.18 6.52
CA GLU A 98 17.02 13.76 6.27
C GLU A 98 16.77 13.48 4.78
N ASP A 99 15.97 14.31 4.10
CA ASP A 99 15.70 14.15 2.66
C ASP A 99 16.95 14.37 1.81
N VAL A 100 17.89 15.23 2.25
CA VAL A 100 19.18 15.42 1.58
C VAL A 100 20.04 14.17 1.70
N GLU A 101 20.10 13.57 2.89
CA GLU A 101 20.85 12.32 3.14
C GLU A 101 20.23 11.16 2.36
N ARG A 102 18.91 10.99 2.48
CA ARG A 102 18.12 9.99 1.76
C ARG A 102 18.23 10.13 0.26
N GLY A 103 18.33 11.35 -0.26
CA GLY A 103 18.55 11.59 -1.68
C GLY A 103 19.92 11.14 -2.21
N ARG A 104 20.84 10.71 -1.35
CA ARG A 104 22.13 10.10 -1.75
C ARG A 104 22.05 8.58 -1.87
N ASP A 105 21.11 7.96 -1.17
CA ASP A 105 20.73 6.54 -1.28
C ASP A 105 19.21 6.44 -1.54
N PRO A 106 18.77 6.76 -2.77
CA PRO A 106 17.35 6.82 -3.07
C PRO A 106 16.64 5.45 -3.01
N TRP A 107 17.35 4.33 -2.85
CA TRP A 107 16.77 2.98 -2.84
C TRP A 107 16.93 2.19 -1.53
N TYR A 108 17.48 2.79 -0.46
CA TYR A 108 17.75 2.13 0.85
C TYR A 108 18.64 0.88 0.73
N MET A 109 19.58 0.91 -0.19
CA MET A 109 20.47 -0.23 -0.41
C MET A 109 21.84 -0.04 0.26
N ASP A 110 22.00 1.05 1.02
CA ASP A 110 23.16 1.36 1.87
C ASP A 110 24.50 1.14 1.15
N PRO A 111 24.79 1.93 0.09
CA PRO A 111 26.04 1.79 -0.65
C PRO A 111 27.21 2.16 0.25
N ASP A 112 28.41 1.69 -0.08
CA ASP A 112 29.61 2.14 0.63
C ASP A 112 29.90 3.60 0.24
N LEU A 113 29.52 4.54 1.10
CA LEU A 113 29.68 5.97 0.89
C LEU A 113 31.14 6.44 0.99
N ASP A 114 32.01 5.64 1.60
CA ASP A 114 33.45 5.90 1.71
C ASP A 114 34.24 5.24 0.56
N ALA A 115 33.60 4.39 -0.24
CA ALA A 115 34.17 3.78 -1.43
C ALA A 115 34.25 4.77 -2.62
N ASP A 116 35.19 4.50 -3.53
CA ASP A 116 35.30 5.26 -4.77
C ASP A 116 34.11 4.96 -5.69
N TRP A 117 33.74 5.91 -6.54
CA TRP A 117 32.63 5.73 -7.49
C TRP A 117 32.77 4.47 -8.36
N ASP A 118 34.00 4.07 -8.69
CA ASP A 118 34.28 2.93 -9.57
C ASP A 118 34.41 1.60 -8.82
N ASP A 119 34.17 1.58 -7.51
CA ASP A 119 34.12 0.35 -6.70
C ASP A 119 32.79 -0.39 -6.92
N GLU A 120 32.80 -1.72 -6.74
CA GLU A 120 31.65 -2.60 -7.02
C GLU A 120 30.37 -2.16 -6.29
N ASN A 121 30.49 -1.79 -5.02
CA ASN A 121 29.42 -1.22 -4.19
C ASN A 121 29.57 0.30 -3.94
N GLY A 122 30.13 1.03 -4.92
CA GLY A 122 30.30 2.48 -4.81
C GLY A 122 28.96 3.23 -4.71
N PRO A 123 28.98 4.55 -4.45
CA PRO A 123 27.76 5.34 -4.27
C PRO A 123 26.83 5.32 -5.49
N TYR A 124 25.51 5.40 -5.26
CA TYR A 124 24.50 5.56 -6.33
C TYR A 124 24.58 6.94 -7.00
N MET A 125 24.83 7.97 -6.20
CA MET A 125 24.63 9.36 -6.59
C MET A 125 25.97 10.10 -6.69
N ARG A 126 26.25 10.67 -7.86
CA ARG A 126 27.35 11.63 -8.03
C ARG A 126 27.01 12.98 -7.39
N PRO A 127 27.98 13.80 -6.98
CA PRO A 127 27.72 15.09 -6.34
C PRO A 127 26.79 16.06 -7.10
N TRP A 128 26.73 15.93 -8.42
CA TRP A 128 25.90 16.73 -9.31
C TRP A 128 24.60 16.03 -9.76
N TYR A 129 24.25 14.91 -9.12
CA TYR A 129 22.98 14.22 -9.28
C TYR A 129 22.09 14.49 -8.06
N THR A 130 20.78 14.57 -8.29
CA THR A 130 19.78 14.66 -7.22
C THR A 130 18.47 14.01 -7.62
N PRO A 131 17.71 13.40 -6.69
CA PRO A 131 16.33 13.03 -6.96
C PRO A 131 15.43 14.26 -7.11
N LEU A 132 14.39 14.16 -7.93
CA LEU A 132 13.26 15.08 -7.98
C LEU A 132 12.00 14.49 -7.32
N SER A 133 12.02 13.19 -7.02
CA SER A 133 11.05 12.47 -6.18
C SER A 133 11.80 11.55 -5.22
N GLN A 134 11.16 11.14 -4.14
CA GLN A 134 11.68 10.12 -3.21
C GLN A 134 11.06 8.77 -3.56
N LEU A 135 11.71 7.69 -3.12
CA LEU A 135 11.17 6.34 -3.26
C LEU A 135 9.97 6.15 -2.33
N GLY A 136 8.86 5.62 -2.87
CA GLY A 136 7.75 5.08 -2.10
C GLY A 136 8.05 3.65 -1.63
N ASN A 137 7.08 2.74 -1.67
CA ASN A 137 7.33 1.32 -1.41
C ASN A 137 7.52 0.54 -2.70
N HIS A 138 8.78 0.24 -3.03
CA HIS A 138 9.13 -0.53 -4.23
C HIS A 138 8.66 0.13 -5.53
N GLN A 139 8.88 1.45 -5.66
CA GLN A 139 8.37 2.27 -6.76
C GLN A 139 9.48 2.97 -7.57
N SER A 140 9.08 3.91 -8.44
CA SER A 140 9.98 4.66 -9.29
C SER A 140 10.51 5.96 -8.68
N VAL A 141 11.76 6.30 -8.99
CA VAL A 141 12.44 7.54 -8.59
C VAL A 141 12.83 8.35 -9.82
N ILE A 142 12.54 9.66 -9.81
CA ILE A 142 12.98 10.60 -10.84
C ILE A 142 14.35 11.16 -10.41
N LEU A 143 15.40 10.89 -11.18
CA LEU A 143 16.76 11.40 -10.91
C LEU A 143 17.16 12.44 -11.95
N TYR A 144 17.80 13.52 -11.51
CA TYR A 144 18.26 14.62 -12.34
C TYR A 144 19.79 14.79 -12.29
N ASP A 145 20.40 14.94 -13.47
CA ASP A 145 21.81 15.30 -13.65
C ASP A 145 21.96 16.78 -14.02
N ALA A 146 22.54 17.57 -13.11
CA ALA A 146 22.73 19.01 -13.31
C ALA A 146 23.83 19.38 -14.32
N ARG A 147 24.72 18.44 -14.70
CA ARG A 147 25.76 18.67 -15.71
C ARG A 147 25.28 18.31 -17.10
N GLY A 148 24.69 17.11 -17.24
CA GLY A 148 24.15 16.63 -18.50
C GLY A 148 22.78 17.20 -18.86
N HIS A 149 22.06 17.76 -17.88
CA HIS A 149 20.67 18.20 -18.00
C HIS A 149 19.75 17.06 -18.47
N ARG A 150 19.87 15.92 -17.79
CA ARG A 150 19.14 14.68 -18.12
C ARG A 150 18.34 14.19 -16.92
N ILE A 151 17.25 13.48 -17.22
CA ILE A 151 16.45 12.78 -16.23
C ILE A 151 16.41 11.29 -16.53
N TRP A 152 16.53 10.48 -15.47
CA TRP A 152 16.16 9.07 -15.44
C TRP A 152 14.90 8.92 -14.58
N ILE A 153 14.03 8.00 -14.96
CA ILE A 153 12.93 7.52 -14.12
C ILE A 153 13.15 6.03 -13.96
N ILE A 154 13.50 5.59 -12.75
CA ILE A 154 14.03 4.25 -12.49
C ILE A 154 13.18 3.56 -11.43
N ASP A 155 12.77 2.34 -11.73
CA ASP A 155 12.05 1.46 -10.81
C ASP A 155 12.99 0.67 -9.90
N GLN A 156 12.65 0.54 -8.61
CA GLN A 156 13.48 -0.18 -7.64
C GLN A 156 13.54 -1.68 -7.95
N GLU A 157 12.42 -2.33 -8.27
CA GLU A 157 12.37 -3.78 -8.44
C GLU A 157 12.93 -4.23 -9.79
N GLY A 158 12.55 -3.52 -10.85
CA GLY A 158 12.95 -3.86 -12.21
C GLY A 158 14.36 -3.38 -12.58
N TRP A 159 14.97 -2.49 -11.78
CA TRP A 159 16.23 -1.81 -12.08
C TRP A 159 16.30 -1.28 -13.52
N GLY A 160 15.17 -0.77 -14.00
CA GLY A 160 14.92 -0.38 -15.38
C GLY A 160 14.22 0.96 -15.45
N THR A 161 14.12 1.53 -16.66
CA THR A 161 13.38 2.79 -16.81
C THR A 161 11.88 2.55 -16.81
N THR A 162 11.12 3.38 -16.10
CA THR A 162 9.65 3.46 -16.21
C THR A 162 9.20 4.69 -16.99
N ASP A 163 10.12 5.40 -17.64
CA ASP A 163 9.78 6.52 -18.50
C ASP A 163 8.92 6.03 -19.68
N ARG A 164 7.66 6.47 -19.71
CA ARG A 164 6.68 6.06 -20.71
C ARG A 164 7.07 6.43 -22.15
N ALA A 165 7.93 7.43 -22.35
CA ALA A 165 8.42 7.76 -23.70
C ALA A 165 9.50 6.78 -24.19
N LEU A 166 10.15 6.05 -23.28
CA LEU A 166 11.20 5.07 -23.57
C LEU A 166 10.68 3.63 -23.50
N CYS A 167 9.66 3.38 -22.68
CA CYS A 167 9.03 2.08 -22.55
C CYS A 167 7.87 1.97 -23.53
N LYS A 168 7.91 0.95 -24.39
CA LYS A 168 6.77 0.57 -25.20
C LYS A 168 5.73 -0.12 -24.32
N TRP A 169 4.95 0.66 -23.58
CA TRP A 169 3.70 0.19 -22.99
C TRP A 169 2.61 0.11 -24.09
N ASP A 170 2.98 -0.34 -25.30
CA ASP A 170 2.09 -0.41 -26.46
C ASP A 170 1.00 -1.46 -26.18
N SER A 171 -0.13 -1.02 -25.66
CA SER A 171 -1.40 -1.03 -26.39
C SER A 171 -2.50 -0.42 -25.53
N GLU A 172 -3.32 0.42 -26.16
CA GLU A 172 -4.64 0.81 -25.66
C GLU A 172 -5.64 -0.39 -25.70
N ASP A 173 -5.12 -1.62 -25.72
CA ASP A 173 -5.82 -2.91 -25.70
C ASP A 173 -5.52 -3.63 -24.37
N GLU A 174 -5.98 -3.04 -23.26
CA GLU A 174 -6.32 -3.84 -22.06
C GLU A 174 -7.79 -4.28 -22.14
N GLU A 175 -8.20 -4.80 -23.30
CA GLU A 175 -9.22 -5.85 -23.33
C GLU A 175 -8.50 -7.18 -23.06
N GLU A 176 -8.85 -7.80 -21.93
CA GLU A 176 -8.58 -9.22 -21.66
C GLU A 176 -7.10 -9.65 -21.64
N LYS A 177 -6.30 -9.10 -20.73
CA LYS A 177 -5.39 -10.02 -20.01
C LYS A 177 -6.21 -10.68 -18.92
N GLU A 178 -6.50 -11.96 -19.13
CA GLU A 178 -6.99 -12.87 -18.11
C GLU A 178 -6.38 -12.49 -16.78
N LYS A 179 -7.23 -12.16 -15.81
CA LYS A 179 -6.86 -12.19 -14.40
C LYS A 179 -6.16 -13.52 -14.19
N SER A 180 -4.85 -13.50 -13.97
CA SER A 180 -4.23 -14.58 -13.23
C SER A 180 -4.99 -14.65 -11.92
N ASP A 181 -5.73 -15.73 -11.73
CA ASP A 181 -6.54 -16.03 -10.53
C ASP A 181 -5.64 -16.42 -9.33
N TRP A 182 -4.42 -15.86 -9.32
CA TRP A 182 -3.47 -15.90 -8.24
C TRP A 182 -3.36 -14.47 -7.75
N GLY A 183 -3.84 -14.27 -6.51
CA GLY A 183 -3.81 -12.99 -5.84
C GLY A 183 -2.43 -12.35 -5.90
N SER A 184 -2.45 -11.03 -6.06
CA SER A 184 -1.36 -10.10 -5.73
C SER A 184 -0.27 -10.73 -4.87
N ASP A 185 0.87 -11.07 -5.48
CA ASP A 185 2.12 -11.42 -4.80
C ASP A 185 2.73 -10.14 -4.18
N SER A 186 2.05 -9.64 -3.16
CA SER A 186 2.57 -8.72 -2.17
C SER A 186 2.25 -9.31 -0.80
N ASP A 187 2.77 -10.50 -0.54
CA ASP A 187 2.61 -11.23 0.72
C ASP A 187 3.91 -11.98 1.07
N GLU A 188 5.04 -11.27 1.03
CA GLU A 188 6.16 -11.59 1.92
C GLU A 188 5.93 -10.90 3.28
N GLY A 189 5.09 -11.54 4.07
CA GLY A 189 4.81 -11.17 5.44
C GLY A 189 3.86 -12.19 6.03
N GLY A 190 4.40 -13.22 6.69
CA GLY A 190 3.60 -14.27 7.32
C GLY A 190 2.61 -13.71 8.33
N TYR A 191 1.37 -13.43 7.89
CA TYR A 191 0.26 -13.08 8.76
C TYR A 191 -0.46 -14.33 9.25
N LYS A 192 -0.44 -14.49 10.57
CA LYS A 192 -1.40 -15.31 11.30
C LYS A 192 -2.77 -14.65 11.19
N ASP A 193 -3.65 -15.20 10.37
CA ASP A 193 -5.04 -14.74 10.29
C ASP A 193 -5.86 -15.19 11.51
N GLU A 194 -6.01 -14.27 12.47
CA GLU A 194 -7.30 -14.03 13.12
C GLU A 194 -8.09 -12.99 12.31
N PRO A 195 -9.42 -13.08 12.20
CA PRO A 195 -10.23 -12.08 11.49
C PRO A 195 -10.32 -10.78 12.29
N SER A 196 -9.59 -9.74 11.85
CA SER A 196 -9.56 -8.40 12.45
C SER A 196 -10.70 -7.53 11.91
N ASP A 197 -11.64 -7.16 12.80
CA ASP A 197 -12.45 -5.96 12.67
C ASP A 197 -11.55 -4.75 13.03
N SER A 198 -11.32 -3.83 12.09
CA SER A 198 -10.53 -2.62 12.29
C SER A 198 -11.24 -1.62 13.22
N ASP A 199 -10.65 -1.38 14.40
CA ASP A 199 -10.87 -0.20 15.23
C ASP A 199 -9.51 0.50 15.40
N GLY A 200 -9.43 1.75 14.92
CA GLY A 200 -8.25 2.59 15.05
C GLY A 200 -8.29 3.38 16.35
N SER A 201 -7.38 3.08 17.27
CA SER A 201 -6.94 4.02 18.32
C SER A 201 -5.51 3.69 18.71
N SER A 202 -4.58 4.50 18.23
CA SER A 202 -3.16 4.49 18.59
C SER A 202 -2.93 5.31 19.87
N GLU A 203 -2.29 4.72 20.89
CA GLU A 203 -1.52 5.46 21.91
C GLU A 203 -0.54 4.49 22.63
N TYR A 204 0.75 4.65 22.31
CA TYR A 204 1.99 4.43 23.10
C TYR A 204 2.16 3.24 24.08
N ASN A 205 3.16 2.38 23.83
CA ASN A 205 4.51 2.47 24.43
C ASN A 205 5.48 1.32 24.02
N GLU A 206 6.75 1.67 24.18
CA GLU A 206 8.04 1.11 23.70
C GLU A 206 8.49 -0.26 24.24
N ASP A 207 9.48 -0.81 23.49
CA ASP A 207 10.59 -1.70 23.84
C ASP A 207 10.34 -3.12 24.40
N GLU A 208 10.65 -4.12 23.56
CA GLU A 208 11.75 -5.08 23.83
C GLU A 208 12.01 -5.92 22.56
N THR A 209 13.11 -5.61 21.88
CA THR A 209 13.69 -6.39 20.78
C THR A 209 14.32 -7.67 21.33
N VAL A 210 13.92 -8.83 20.79
CA VAL A 210 14.60 -10.10 21.03
C VAL A 210 15.07 -10.67 19.70
N GLU A 211 16.38 -10.54 19.50
CA GLU A 211 17.32 -11.26 18.64
C GLU A 211 16.72 -12.47 17.88
N ALA A 212 16.70 -12.36 16.55
CA ALA A 212 16.55 -13.48 15.64
C ALA A 212 17.96 -13.90 15.21
N ASP A 213 18.48 -14.95 15.84
CA ASP A 213 19.71 -15.60 15.44
C ASP A 213 19.51 -17.12 15.51
N GLU A 214 20.16 -17.83 14.60
CA GLU A 214 20.18 -19.29 14.40
C GLU A 214 19.05 -19.94 13.57
N LEU A 215 19.20 -19.95 12.23
CA LEU A 215 19.18 -21.20 11.45
C LEU A 215 19.68 -21.00 10.01
N ASP A 216 20.98 -20.71 9.89
CA ASP A 216 21.74 -20.94 8.66
C ASP A 216 22.46 -22.29 8.78
N GLY A 217 22.31 -23.15 7.76
CA GLY A 217 23.08 -24.37 7.65
C GLY A 217 22.36 -25.58 7.06
N LEU A 218 22.82 -25.98 5.87
CA LEU A 218 22.65 -27.26 5.15
C LEU A 218 21.44 -27.26 4.19
N ARG A 219 21.58 -27.48 2.87
CA ARG A 219 22.63 -28.19 2.14
C ARG A 219 22.49 -27.94 0.63
N ASP A 220 23.64 -27.80 -0.03
CA ASP A 220 23.87 -28.18 -1.42
C ASP A 220 23.32 -29.59 -1.69
N ASP A 221 22.60 -29.75 -2.80
CA ASP A 221 22.57 -31.02 -3.52
C ASP A 221 22.52 -30.78 -5.04
N GLN A 222 23.41 -31.50 -5.72
CA GLN A 222 23.82 -31.38 -7.10
C GLN A 222 22.69 -31.73 -8.09
N ALA A 223 22.36 -30.79 -8.99
CA ALA A 223 21.64 -31.12 -10.22
C ALA A 223 22.67 -31.57 -11.28
N GLU A 224 22.64 -32.85 -11.63
CA GLU A 224 23.39 -33.42 -12.75
C GLU A 224 23.04 -32.70 -14.06
N GLN A 225 24.07 -32.23 -14.75
CA GLN A 225 24.00 -31.66 -16.09
C GLN A 225 23.48 -32.71 -17.07
N VAL A 226 22.36 -32.42 -17.72
CA VAL A 226 21.91 -33.15 -18.92
C VAL A 226 22.47 -32.41 -20.13
N GLU A 227 23.49 -32.99 -20.77
CA GLU A 227 24.02 -32.54 -22.06
C GLU A 227 22.99 -32.83 -23.17
N TYR A 228 22.44 -31.78 -23.78
CA TYR A 228 21.74 -31.85 -25.07
C TYR A 228 22.67 -31.29 -26.15
N ASP A 229 23.26 -32.19 -26.95
CA ASP A 229 23.99 -31.87 -28.18
C ASP A 229 23.01 -31.92 -29.36
N GLU A 230 22.50 -30.76 -29.78
CA GLU A 230 21.98 -30.59 -31.14
C GLU A 230 22.43 -29.25 -31.71
N GLY A 231 23.38 -29.33 -32.64
CA GLY A 231 23.96 -28.21 -33.36
C GLY A 231 22.93 -27.34 -34.07
N PHE A 232 22.88 -26.09 -33.64
CA PHE A 232 22.30 -24.98 -34.38
C PHE A 232 23.30 -23.83 -34.31
N ASP A 233 23.88 -23.43 -35.45
CA ASP A 233 24.71 -22.24 -35.57
C ASP A 233 23.83 -20.99 -35.37
N VAL A 234 23.53 -20.68 -34.12
CA VAL A 234 23.00 -19.39 -33.66
C VAL A 234 24.21 -18.55 -33.30
N LEU A 235 24.37 -17.40 -33.96
CA LEU A 235 25.30 -16.37 -33.49
C LEU A 235 25.02 -16.14 -32.01
N GLY A 236 25.99 -16.46 -31.15
CA GLY A 236 25.75 -16.65 -29.72
C GLY A 236 25.11 -15.42 -29.08
N GLU A 237 24.00 -15.62 -28.38
CA GLU A 237 23.47 -14.63 -27.41
C GLU A 237 24.57 -14.18 -26.42
N ASP A 238 25.57 -15.04 -26.21
CA ASP A 238 26.77 -14.76 -25.42
C ASP A 238 27.66 -13.66 -26.03
N GLU A 239 27.78 -13.52 -27.36
CA GLU A 239 28.57 -12.43 -27.95
C GLU A 239 27.83 -11.07 -27.85
N VAL A 240 26.49 -11.08 -27.84
CA VAL A 240 25.67 -9.89 -27.59
C VAL A 240 25.67 -9.52 -26.10
N ARG A 241 25.57 -10.50 -25.19
CA ARG A 241 25.73 -10.30 -23.74
C ARG A 241 27.13 -9.84 -23.35
N GLN A 242 28.16 -10.38 -23.98
CA GLN A 242 29.55 -10.04 -23.68
C GLN A 242 29.90 -8.63 -24.18
N ALA A 243 29.35 -8.20 -25.33
CA ALA A 243 29.44 -6.82 -25.79
C ALA A 243 28.64 -5.82 -24.92
N GLU A 244 27.54 -6.24 -24.28
CA GLU A 244 26.82 -5.42 -23.28
C GLU A 244 27.55 -5.34 -21.92
N TRP A 245 28.37 -6.34 -21.58
CA TRP A 245 29.13 -6.39 -20.31
C TRP A 245 30.42 -5.55 -20.35
N GLU A 246 31.09 -5.45 -21.50
CA GLU A 246 32.38 -4.75 -21.66
C GLU A 246 32.30 -3.20 -21.56
N GLY A 247 31.10 -2.63 -21.41
CA GLY A 247 30.86 -1.20 -21.22
C GLY A 247 30.14 -0.80 -19.92
N ARG A 248 29.83 -1.76 -19.04
CA ARG A 248 29.20 -1.45 -17.75
C ARG A 248 30.23 -0.86 -16.78
N SER A 249 29.76 0.13 -16.02
CA SER A 249 30.47 0.63 -14.84
C SER A 249 30.82 -0.53 -13.93
N LYS A 250 32.01 -0.50 -13.31
CA LYS A 250 32.37 -1.48 -12.28
C LYS A 250 31.48 -1.38 -11.05
N ASN A 251 31.00 -0.18 -10.78
CA ASN A 251 30.00 0.08 -9.78
C ASN A 251 28.62 -0.41 -10.24
N ASP A 252 28.13 -1.45 -9.58
CA ASP A 252 26.85 -2.09 -9.86
C ASP A 252 25.66 -1.17 -9.54
N ASN A 253 25.88 -0.21 -8.63
CA ASN A 253 24.92 0.83 -8.26
C ASN A 253 24.79 1.94 -9.33
N SER A 254 25.63 1.94 -10.36
CA SER A 254 25.60 2.94 -11.43
C SER A 254 24.43 2.73 -12.38
N PHE A 255 23.43 3.61 -12.31
CA PHE A 255 22.29 3.63 -13.23
C PHE A 255 22.60 4.29 -14.61
N GLN A 256 23.85 4.65 -14.90
CA GLN A 256 24.20 5.37 -16.14
C GLN A 256 23.93 4.55 -17.41
N HIS A 257 23.87 3.22 -17.29
CA HIS A 257 23.52 2.31 -18.37
C HIS A 257 22.01 2.30 -18.67
N ILE A 258 21.17 2.78 -17.74
CA ILE A 258 19.73 2.95 -17.94
C ILE A 258 19.51 4.16 -18.84
N ARG A 259 18.55 4.04 -19.77
CA ARG A 259 18.23 5.10 -20.74
C ARG A 259 17.65 6.33 -20.01
N SER A 260 18.17 7.50 -20.35
CA SER A 260 17.66 8.81 -19.91
C SER A 260 17.27 9.71 -21.06
N ARG A 261 16.52 10.78 -20.77
CA ARG A 261 16.14 11.81 -21.73
C ARG A 261 16.56 13.20 -21.25
N ASP A 262 16.42 14.19 -22.14
CA ASP A 262 16.54 15.60 -21.80
C ASP A 262 15.56 15.96 -20.67
N ALA A 263 16.04 16.68 -19.65
CA ALA A 263 15.27 16.96 -18.44
C ALA A 263 13.99 17.76 -18.74
N SER A 264 14.10 18.79 -19.57
CA SER A 264 12.97 19.64 -19.93
C SER A 264 11.92 18.88 -20.75
N ALA A 265 12.35 17.97 -21.64
CA ALA A 265 11.43 17.09 -22.36
C ALA A 265 10.66 16.15 -21.41
N VAL A 266 11.34 15.52 -20.44
CA VAL A 266 10.70 14.60 -19.48
C VAL A 266 9.65 15.33 -18.64
N LEU A 267 9.99 16.45 -18.03
CA LEU A 267 9.07 17.16 -17.13
C LEU A 267 7.87 17.75 -17.89
N ARG A 268 8.07 18.23 -19.13
CA ARG A 268 6.96 18.68 -20.00
C ARG A 268 6.04 17.51 -20.37
N ASP A 269 6.59 16.33 -20.61
CA ASP A 269 5.81 15.13 -20.91
C ASP A 269 5.02 14.65 -19.69
N ILE A 270 5.60 14.64 -18.48
CA ILE A 270 4.88 14.30 -17.24
C ILE A 270 3.66 15.22 -17.06
N LYS A 271 3.86 16.54 -17.17
CA LYS A 271 2.75 17.50 -17.15
C LYS A 271 1.70 17.16 -18.20
N LYS A 272 2.13 16.94 -19.44
CA LYS A 272 1.25 16.57 -20.55
C LYS A 272 0.48 15.28 -20.29
N TRP A 273 1.09 14.27 -19.66
CA TRP A 273 0.43 13.01 -19.34
C TRP A 273 -0.70 13.17 -18.33
N TYR A 274 -0.55 14.04 -17.33
CA TYR A 274 -1.65 14.40 -16.42
C TYR A 274 -2.78 15.14 -17.16
N TYR A 275 -2.44 16.10 -18.03
CA TYR A 275 -3.44 16.81 -18.85
C TYR A 275 -4.21 15.85 -19.77
N GLU A 276 -3.53 14.87 -20.37
CA GLU A 276 -4.11 13.87 -21.27
C GLU A 276 -4.74 12.67 -20.54
N LEU A 277 -4.71 12.64 -19.20
CA LEU A 277 -5.13 11.50 -18.37
C LEU A 277 -4.49 10.18 -18.84
N LYS A 278 -3.23 10.28 -19.26
CA LYS A 278 -2.32 9.16 -19.48
C LYS A 278 -1.71 8.73 -18.16
N GLU A 279 -1.39 9.72 -17.32
CA GLU A 279 -1.03 9.54 -15.92
C GLU A 279 -2.18 10.03 -15.05
N LEU A 280 -2.42 9.35 -13.93
CA LEU A 280 -3.39 9.77 -12.93
C LEU A 280 -2.69 9.86 -11.58
N PRO A 281 -3.06 10.82 -10.73
CA PRO A 281 -2.52 10.87 -9.39
C PRO A 281 -3.13 9.77 -8.50
N GLY A 282 -2.53 9.57 -7.32
CA GLY A 282 -3.08 8.69 -6.30
C GLY A 282 -2.86 7.20 -6.55
N GLN A 283 -1.86 6.84 -7.35
CA GLN A 283 -1.53 5.44 -7.70
C GLN A 283 -0.43 4.85 -6.82
N GLY A 284 0.02 5.59 -5.79
CA GLY A 284 0.96 5.06 -4.80
C GLY A 284 0.22 4.41 -3.63
N GLU A 285 0.98 3.73 -2.77
CA GLU A 285 0.42 2.98 -1.64
C GLU A 285 -0.04 3.83 -0.45
N HIS A 286 0.41 5.09 -0.37
CA HIS A 286 0.04 6.01 0.71
C HIS A 286 -1.13 6.93 0.33
N SER A 287 -1.64 6.78 -0.89
CA SER A 287 -2.80 7.48 -1.40
C SER A 287 -4.07 6.93 -0.74
N GLY A 288 -5.01 7.82 -0.42
CA GLY A 288 -6.31 7.39 0.11
C GLY A 288 -7.03 6.41 -0.83
N GLN A 289 -7.76 5.43 -0.27
CA GLN A 289 -8.50 4.42 -1.06
C GLN A 289 -9.56 5.04 -2.00
N GLU A 290 -9.93 6.29 -1.80
CA GLU A 290 -10.75 7.08 -2.71
C GLU A 290 -10.09 7.32 -4.07
N TRP A 291 -8.75 7.26 -4.16
CA TRP A 291 -7.99 7.32 -5.42
C TRP A 291 -8.02 5.95 -6.10
N MET A 292 -9.20 5.60 -6.60
CA MET A 292 -9.52 4.33 -7.21
C MET A 292 -8.69 4.02 -8.46
N GLU A 293 -8.81 2.79 -8.94
CA GLU A 293 -8.17 2.34 -10.18
C GLU A 293 -8.45 3.27 -11.38
N PRO A 294 -7.49 3.38 -12.33
CA PRO A 294 -7.59 4.29 -13.48
C PRO A 294 -8.87 4.15 -14.30
N LYS A 295 -9.39 2.92 -14.43
CA LYS A 295 -10.64 2.62 -15.16
C LYS A 295 -11.87 3.32 -14.58
N ILE A 296 -11.86 3.65 -13.29
CA ILE A 296 -12.93 4.39 -12.61
C ILE A 296 -12.58 5.88 -12.56
N LEU A 297 -11.33 6.22 -12.19
CA LEU A 297 -10.91 7.60 -11.95
C LEU A 297 -10.88 8.46 -13.23
N LYS A 298 -10.39 7.92 -14.36
CA LYS A 298 -10.28 8.65 -15.62
C LYS A 298 -11.65 9.14 -16.16
N PRO A 299 -12.71 8.29 -16.24
CA PRO A 299 -14.04 8.76 -16.58
C PRO A 299 -14.56 9.90 -15.71
N LEU A 300 -14.24 9.92 -14.42
CA LEU A 300 -14.69 10.98 -13.50
C LEU A 300 -14.08 12.34 -13.86
N TYR A 301 -12.79 12.40 -14.19
CA TYR A 301 -12.17 13.64 -14.66
C TYR A 301 -12.85 14.16 -15.93
N VAL A 302 -13.08 13.28 -16.92
CA VAL A 302 -13.72 13.65 -18.19
C VAL A 302 -15.16 14.12 -17.97
N GLN A 303 -15.94 13.41 -17.15
CA GLN A 303 -17.32 13.77 -16.82
C GLN A 303 -17.43 15.15 -16.16
N ASN A 304 -16.42 15.52 -15.38
CA ASN A 304 -16.37 16.80 -14.68
C ASN A 304 -15.60 17.88 -15.46
N GLY A 305 -15.29 17.65 -16.73
CA GLY A 305 -14.82 18.69 -17.66
C GLY A 305 -13.31 18.91 -17.73
N TRP A 306 -12.50 17.98 -17.21
CA TRP A 306 -11.04 18.05 -17.36
C TRP A 306 -10.61 17.91 -18.83
N PRO A 307 -9.60 18.69 -19.30
CA PRO A 307 -8.86 19.73 -18.58
C PRO A 307 -9.47 21.14 -18.70
N ASP A 308 -10.30 21.41 -19.71
CA ASP A 308 -10.62 22.79 -20.12
C ASP A 308 -11.73 23.47 -19.28
N ASN A 309 -12.71 22.72 -18.79
CA ASN A 309 -13.86 23.22 -18.03
C ASN A 309 -14.08 22.40 -16.75
N PHE A 310 -12.98 22.15 -16.04
CA PHE A 310 -12.99 21.26 -14.88
C PHE A 310 -13.73 21.87 -13.69
N ASP A 311 -14.79 21.19 -13.25
CA ASP A 311 -15.48 21.47 -11.98
C ASP A 311 -14.91 20.56 -10.89
N GLY A 312 -13.91 21.07 -10.18
CA GLY A 312 -13.24 20.33 -9.12
C GLY A 312 -14.16 19.99 -7.94
N ASP A 313 -15.19 20.79 -7.66
CA ASP A 313 -16.12 20.51 -6.56
C ASP A 313 -17.10 19.40 -6.94
N ALA A 314 -17.59 19.40 -8.18
CA ALA A 314 -18.40 18.33 -8.73
C ALA A 314 -17.60 17.03 -8.88
N PHE A 315 -16.32 17.14 -9.23
CA PHE A 315 -15.40 16.00 -9.27
C PHE A 315 -15.25 15.34 -7.90
N GLU A 316 -14.96 16.08 -6.84
CA GLU A 316 -14.82 15.53 -5.48
C GLU A 316 -16.10 14.83 -5.01
N VAL A 317 -17.27 15.38 -5.32
CA VAL A 317 -18.56 14.73 -5.05
C VAL A 317 -18.71 13.44 -5.86
N SER A 318 -18.35 13.44 -7.13
CA SER A 318 -18.40 12.27 -8.01
C SER A 318 -17.43 11.17 -7.55
N LEU A 319 -16.23 11.56 -7.11
CA LEU A 319 -15.21 10.68 -6.54
C LEU A 319 -15.73 9.98 -5.28
N ALA A 320 -16.30 10.73 -4.34
CA ALA A 320 -16.89 10.17 -3.11
C ALA A 320 -18.04 9.19 -3.40
N ARG A 321 -18.91 9.50 -4.38
CA ARG A 321 -19.99 8.60 -4.81
C ARG A 321 -19.44 7.31 -5.43
N ALA A 322 -18.49 7.42 -6.35
CA ALA A 322 -17.87 6.28 -7.01
C ALA A 322 -17.13 5.37 -6.02
N TYR A 323 -16.37 5.95 -5.09
CA TYR A 323 -15.74 5.20 -4.00
C TYR A 323 -16.77 4.44 -3.15
N CYS A 324 -17.87 5.10 -2.77
CA CYS A 324 -18.92 4.44 -2.00
C CYS A 324 -19.63 3.34 -2.79
N ALA A 325 -19.86 3.54 -4.09
CA ALA A 325 -20.46 2.51 -4.94
C ALA A 325 -19.55 1.28 -5.08
N ASP A 326 -18.24 1.50 -5.28
CA ASP A 326 -17.25 0.42 -5.36
C ASP A 326 -17.14 -0.32 -4.02
N ARG A 327 -17.05 0.40 -2.90
CA ARG A 327 -17.02 -0.20 -1.56
C ARG A 327 -18.30 -0.97 -1.26
N ALA A 328 -19.46 -0.47 -1.67
CA ALA A 328 -20.73 -1.17 -1.52
C ALA A 328 -20.76 -2.48 -2.33
N LYS A 329 -20.22 -2.46 -3.56
CA LYS A 329 -20.05 -3.66 -4.39
C LYS A 329 -19.09 -4.65 -3.75
N TYR A 330 -17.93 -4.18 -3.28
CA TYR A 330 -16.99 -5.01 -2.54
C TYR A 330 -17.70 -5.68 -1.36
N MET A 331 -18.42 -4.94 -0.53
CA MET A 331 -19.17 -5.51 0.61
C MET A 331 -20.23 -6.53 0.17
N ALA A 332 -20.95 -6.26 -0.92
CA ALA A 332 -21.96 -7.17 -1.47
C ALA A 332 -21.34 -8.51 -1.90
N GLU A 333 -20.14 -8.49 -2.46
CA GLU A 333 -19.40 -9.65 -2.98
C GLU A 333 -18.67 -10.48 -1.91
N ASN A 334 -18.67 -10.04 -0.64
CA ASN A 334 -18.05 -10.75 0.47
C ASN A 334 -18.47 -12.24 0.58
N PRO A 335 -19.74 -12.64 0.39
CA PRO A 335 -20.12 -14.05 0.37
C PRO A 335 -19.39 -14.88 -0.69
N LEU A 336 -19.16 -14.33 -1.88
CA LEU A 336 -18.43 -15.03 -2.95
C LEU A 336 -16.94 -15.12 -2.63
N ARG A 337 -16.34 -14.03 -2.14
CA ARG A 337 -14.93 -14.03 -1.69
C ARG A 337 -14.70 -15.01 -0.54
N GLN A 338 -15.65 -15.16 0.38
CA GLN A 338 -15.58 -16.17 1.44
C GLN A 338 -15.54 -17.59 0.86
N VAL A 339 -16.35 -17.88 -0.17
CA VAL A 339 -16.30 -19.20 -0.85
C VAL A 339 -14.93 -19.43 -1.47
N GLN A 340 -14.41 -18.46 -2.24
CA GLN A 340 -13.09 -18.55 -2.87
C GLN A 340 -11.97 -18.76 -1.84
N CYS A 341 -12.00 -18.00 -0.74
CA CYS A 341 -11.05 -18.12 0.36
C CYS A 341 -11.04 -19.54 0.96
N TYR A 342 -12.23 -20.08 1.29
CA TYR A 342 -12.33 -21.44 1.82
C TYR A 342 -11.93 -22.51 0.79
N GLU A 343 -12.22 -22.31 -0.51
CA GLU A 343 -11.76 -23.21 -1.58
C GLU A 343 -10.24 -23.20 -1.71
N GLY A 344 -9.61 -22.03 -1.65
CA GLY A 344 -8.15 -21.89 -1.59
C GLY A 344 -7.57 -22.62 -0.39
N TRP A 345 -8.09 -22.37 0.82
CA TRP A 345 -7.64 -23.06 2.04
C TRP A 345 -7.80 -24.58 1.98
N MET A 346 -8.80 -25.10 1.28
CA MET A 346 -8.96 -26.54 1.06
C MET A 346 -7.81 -27.10 0.21
N GLN A 347 -7.40 -26.40 -0.85
CA GLN A 347 -6.27 -26.80 -1.70
C GLN A 347 -4.93 -26.77 -0.94
N TYR A 348 -4.69 -25.74 -0.13
CA TYR A 348 -3.52 -25.70 0.77
C TYR A 348 -3.55 -26.87 1.77
N GLY A 349 -4.71 -27.15 2.35
CA GLY A 349 -4.88 -28.27 3.28
C GLY A 349 -4.57 -29.64 2.66
N ASP A 350 -4.93 -29.88 1.40
CA ASP A 350 -4.60 -31.13 0.69
C ASP A 350 -3.09 -31.25 0.44
N ARG A 351 -2.43 -30.17 -0.02
CA ARG A 351 -0.97 -30.13 -0.18
C ARG A 351 -0.23 -30.39 1.13
N ASP A 352 -0.68 -29.77 2.22
CA ASP A 352 -0.11 -29.97 3.56
C ASP A 352 -0.26 -31.42 4.02
N LYS A 353 -1.40 -32.06 3.76
CA LYS A 353 -1.62 -33.47 4.11
C LYS A 353 -0.67 -34.39 3.36
N GLU A 354 -0.48 -34.17 2.07
CA GLU A 354 0.47 -34.93 1.25
C GLU A 354 1.90 -34.77 1.79
N ARG A 355 2.31 -33.52 2.03
CA ARG A 355 3.62 -33.19 2.61
C ARG A 355 3.83 -33.90 3.94
N TYR A 356 2.91 -33.76 4.90
CA TYR A 356 3.09 -34.37 6.22
C TYR A 356 2.97 -35.90 6.19
N THR A 357 2.22 -36.47 5.25
CA THR A 357 2.20 -37.93 5.04
C THR A 357 3.55 -38.44 4.54
N LYS A 358 4.20 -37.68 3.65
CA LYS A 358 5.56 -37.95 3.19
C LYS A 358 6.58 -37.81 4.32
N GLU A 359 6.51 -36.73 5.10
CA GLU A 359 7.37 -36.53 6.29
C GLU A 359 7.25 -37.69 7.30
N ILE A 360 6.04 -38.22 7.52
CA ILE A 360 5.85 -39.41 8.38
C ILE A 360 6.56 -40.65 7.79
N ALA A 361 6.52 -40.83 6.47
CA ALA A 361 7.14 -41.99 5.81
C ALA A 361 8.68 -41.88 5.76
N GLU A 362 9.21 -40.67 5.73
CA GLU A 362 10.65 -40.37 5.66
C GLU A 362 11.29 -40.14 7.04
N ALA A 363 10.49 -40.03 8.10
CA ALA A 363 10.97 -39.80 9.45
C ALA A 363 11.97 -40.86 9.90
N THR A 364 13.11 -40.39 10.41
CA THR A 364 14.21 -41.26 10.87
C THR A 364 14.19 -41.44 12.39
N THR A 365 13.51 -40.54 13.11
CA THR A 365 13.34 -40.60 14.56
C THR A 365 11.87 -40.62 14.96
N ALA A 366 11.58 -41.15 16.16
CA ALA A 366 10.22 -41.14 16.69
C ALA A 366 9.69 -39.71 16.88
N ASP A 367 10.54 -38.76 17.26
CA ASP A 367 10.13 -37.38 17.46
C ASP A 367 9.77 -36.70 16.12
N GLU A 368 10.57 -36.90 15.07
CA GLU A 368 10.23 -36.45 13.70
C GLU A 368 8.89 -37.01 13.23
N GLU A 369 8.65 -38.31 13.44
CA GLU A 369 7.40 -38.96 13.09
C GLU A 369 6.21 -38.33 13.83
N TRP A 370 6.36 -38.08 15.13
CA TRP A 370 5.31 -37.50 15.97
C TRP A 370 5.06 -36.01 15.71
N VAL A 371 6.09 -35.24 15.35
CA VAL A 371 5.97 -33.87 14.84
C VAL A 371 5.13 -33.86 13.57
N ALA A 372 5.47 -34.71 12.59
CA ALA A 372 4.74 -34.79 11.33
C ALA A 372 3.29 -35.28 11.54
N ARG A 373 3.06 -36.25 12.44
CA ARG A 373 1.72 -36.69 12.85
C ARG A 373 0.90 -35.58 13.50
N PHE A 374 1.51 -34.73 14.33
CA PHE A 374 0.82 -33.59 14.94
C PHE A 374 0.40 -32.58 13.89
N LYS A 375 1.31 -32.20 12.99
CA LYS A 375 1.02 -31.28 11.88
C LYS A 375 -0.05 -31.82 10.94
N LEU A 376 0.01 -33.11 10.60
CA LEU A 376 -1.02 -33.80 9.83
C LEU A 376 -2.38 -33.75 10.52
N TRP A 377 -2.43 -34.03 11.83
CA TRP A 377 -3.66 -33.96 12.62
C TRP A 377 -4.24 -32.53 12.68
N GLN A 378 -3.40 -31.50 12.84
CA GLN A 378 -3.83 -30.10 12.78
C GLN A 378 -4.42 -29.76 11.42
N SER A 379 -3.73 -30.11 10.33
CA SER A 379 -4.23 -29.90 8.97
C SER A 379 -5.55 -30.63 8.72
N GLN A 380 -5.69 -31.88 9.17
CA GLN A 380 -6.95 -32.63 9.07
C GLN A 380 -8.11 -31.96 9.83
N ASN A 381 -7.87 -31.46 11.04
CA ASN A 381 -8.87 -30.74 11.82
C ASN A 381 -9.27 -29.41 11.18
N ASN A 382 -8.28 -28.65 10.69
CA ASN A 382 -8.52 -27.39 9.97
C ASN A 382 -9.34 -27.65 8.71
N GLN A 383 -9.02 -28.70 7.95
CA GLN A 383 -9.79 -29.05 6.76
C GLN A 383 -11.24 -29.46 7.11
N ALA A 384 -11.43 -30.30 8.15
CA ALA A 384 -12.77 -30.69 8.59
C ALA A 384 -13.64 -29.50 9.03
N ARG A 385 -13.00 -28.42 9.53
CA ARG A 385 -13.66 -27.15 9.80
C ARG A 385 -13.95 -26.40 8.50
N ASN A 386 -12.93 -26.21 7.66
CA ASN A 386 -13.05 -25.46 6.41
C ASN A 386 -14.12 -26.05 5.49
N VAL A 387 -14.33 -27.38 5.48
CA VAL A 387 -15.46 -28.01 4.75
C VAL A 387 -16.81 -27.47 5.23
N LYS A 388 -17.03 -27.41 6.55
CA LYS A 388 -18.30 -26.90 7.11
C LYS A 388 -18.46 -25.40 6.89
N ASP A 389 -17.37 -24.66 6.94
CA ASP A 389 -17.37 -23.22 6.68
C ASP A 389 -17.62 -22.94 5.20
N LEU A 390 -17.05 -23.74 4.30
CA LEU A 390 -17.29 -23.68 2.87
C LEU A 390 -18.75 -23.99 2.53
N GLU A 391 -19.33 -25.04 3.13
CA GLU A 391 -20.76 -25.35 2.95
C GLU A 391 -21.63 -24.17 3.39
N ARG A 392 -21.39 -23.61 4.58
CA ARG A 392 -22.10 -22.43 5.09
C ARG A 392 -21.90 -21.19 4.21
N ALA A 393 -20.69 -20.98 3.71
CA ALA A 393 -20.36 -19.88 2.80
C ALA A 393 -21.08 -20.03 1.46
N LYS A 394 -21.12 -21.24 0.89
CA LYS A 394 -21.85 -21.56 -0.34
C LYS A 394 -23.34 -21.33 -0.20
N GLU A 395 -23.96 -21.80 0.89
CA GLU A 395 -25.38 -21.51 1.17
C GLU A 395 -25.65 -20.01 1.29
N LYS A 396 -24.77 -19.28 1.98
CA LYS A 396 -24.87 -17.82 2.14
C LYS A 396 -24.70 -17.09 0.80
N ALA A 397 -23.76 -17.53 -0.04
CA ALA A 397 -23.51 -16.99 -1.36
C ALA A 397 -24.69 -17.26 -2.30
N GLU A 398 -25.23 -18.47 -2.34
CA GLU A 398 -26.40 -18.78 -3.16
C GLU A 398 -27.63 -17.93 -2.75
N ARG A 399 -27.81 -17.74 -1.44
CA ARG A 399 -28.91 -16.91 -0.92
C ARG A 399 -28.75 -15.42 -1.23
N ARG A 400 -27.52 -14.88 -1.17
CA ARG A 400 -27.26 -13.42 -1.29
C ARG A 400 -26.79 -12.97 -2.67
N CYS A 401 -26.20 -13.87 -3.43
CA CYS A 401 -25.61 -13.64 -4.74
C CYS A 401 -26.05 -14.73 -5.73
N PRO A 402 -27.37 -14.92 -5.94
CA PRO A 402 -27.86 -15.99 -6.82
C PRO A 402 -27.28 -15.84 -8.23
N GLY A 403 -26.73 -16.91 -8.78
CA GLY A 403 -26.06 -16.90 -10.09
C GLY A 403 -24.78 -16.04 -10.13
N GLY A 404 -24.13 -15.82 -8.98
CA GLY A 404 -22.90 -15.03 -8.86
C GLY A 404 -23.11 -13.52 -8.91
N LYS A 405 -24.36 -13.03 -8.95
CA LYS A 405 -24.67 -11.59 -8.97
C LYS A 405 -25.15 -11.14 -7.59
N CYS A 406 -24.33 -10.38 -6.87
CA CYS A 406 -24.63 -9.91 -5.52
C CYS A 406 -25.47 -8.63 -5.45
N GLN A 407 -25.54 -7.87 -6.54
CA GLN A 407 -26.31 -6.64 -6.63
C GLN A 407 -27.19 -6.67 -7.87
N LYS A 408 -28.42 -6.18 -7.73
CA LYS A 408 -29.32 -5.94 -8.87
C LYS A 408 -29.12 -4.53 -9.37
N GLU A 409 -29.13 -4.35 -10.68
CA GLU A 409 -28.94 -3.04 -11.30
C GLU A 409 -29.99 -2.02 -10.82
N GLU A 410 -31.25 -2.45 -10.65
CA GLU A 410 -32.32 -1.58 -10.14
C GLU A 410 -32.14 -1.13 -8.68
N ASP A 411 -31.26 -1.78 -7.91
CA ASP A 411 -31.05 -1.50 -6.50
C ASP A 411 -29.74 -0.73 -6.23
N LEU A 412 -28.88 -0.55 -7.24
CA LEU A 412 -27.60 0.15 -7.10
C LEU A 412 -27.70 1.54 -6.44
N PRO A 413 -28.71 2.39 -6.74
CA PRO A 413 -28.86 3.67 -6.05
C PRO A 413 -29.04 3.55 -4.54
N LEU A 414 -29.66 2.46 -4.06
CA LEU A 414 -29.85 2.21 -2.63
C LEU A 414 -28.57 1.70 -1.97
N TRP A 415 -27.75 0.93 -2.69
CA TRP A 415 -26.43 0.50 -2.21
C TRP A 415 -25.47 1.68 -2.05
N GLU A 416 -25.40 2.55 -3.07
CA GLU A 416 -24.59 3.77 -3.02
C GLU A 416 -25.05 4.68 -1.87
N LEU A 417 -26.36 4.93 -1.75
CA LEU A 417 -26.94 5.76 -0.69
C LEU A 417 -26.61 5.24 0.70
N GLU A 418 -26.72 3.92 0.92
CA GLU A 418 -26.44 3.33 2.22
C GLU A 418 -24.95 3.42 2.57
N GLN A 419 -24.05 3.15 1.63
CA GLN A 419 -22.62 3.32 1.89
C GLN A 419 -22.25 4.79 2.14
N LEU A 420 -22.83 5.72 1.38
CA LEU A 420 -22.64 7.17 1.62
C LEU A 420 -23.17 7.60 2.98
N ARG A 421 -24.28 7.02 3.46
CA ARG A 421 -24.79 7.28 4.81
C ARG A 421 -23.74 6.91 5.87
N VAL A 422 -23.15 5.73 5.74
CA VAL A 422 -22.13 5.20 6.65
C VAL A 422 -20.87 6.08 6.62
N GLU A 423 -20.33 6.37 5.43
CA GLU A 423 -19.13 7.19 5.29
C GLU A 423 -19.36 8.63 5.79
N THR A 424 -20.49 9.23 5.43
CA THR A 424 -20.83 10.60 5.88
C THR A 424 -20.95 10.67 7.39
N GLN A 425 -21.54 9.65 8.03
CA GLN A 425 -21.60 9.57 9.48
C GLN A 425 -20.19 9.48 10.08
N TRP A 426 -19.34 8.59 9.57
CA TRP A 426 -17.98 8.43 10.04
C TRP A 426 -17.14 9.72 9.92
N LYS A 427 -17.21 10.41 8.77
CA LYS A 427 -16.54 11.69 8.54
C LYS A 427 -17.03 12.80 9.48
N ARG A 428 -18.31 12.78 9.86
CA ARG A 428 -18.86 13.74 10.85
C ARG A 428 -18.41 13.43 12.27
N GLU A 429 -18.37 12.16 12.65
CA GLU A 429 -17.93 11.72 13.98
C GLU A 429 -16.43 11.87 14.20
N SER A 430 -15.62 11.81 13.14
CA SER A 430 -14.16 11.98 13.21
C SER A 430 -13.73 13.44 13.34
N LEU A 431 -14.56 14.40 12.93
CA LEU A 431 -14.24 15.82 12.97
C LEU A 431 -13.99 16.35 14.40
N PRO A 432 -14.87 16.12 15.40
CA PRO A 432 -14.61 16.52 16.78
C PRO A 432 -13.29 15.95 17.33
N ARG A 433 -12.97 14.69 17.02
CA ARG A 433 -11.70 14.06 17.44
C ARG A 433 -10.47 14.80 16.91
N SER A 434 -10.56 15.33 15.69
CA SER A 434 -9.48 16.14 15.11
C SER A 434 -9.41 17.54 15.72
N GLN A 435 -10.55 18.15 16.04
CA GLN A 435 -10.60 19.45 16.71
C GLN A 435 -10.05 19.37 18.15
N ASP A 436 -10.39 18.31 18.87
CA ASP A 436 -9.88 18.06 20.23
C ASP A 436 -8.36 17.90 20.23
N ALA A 437 -7.77 17.24 19.23
CA ALA A 437 -6.32 17.11 19.10
C ALA A 437 -5.62 18.48 19.00
N VAL A 438 -6.16 19.42 18.20
CA VAL A 438 -5.62 20.79 18.12
C VAL A 438 -5.67 21.51 19.46
N ALA A 439 -6.76 21.32 20.22
CA ALA A 439 -6.94 21.96 21.53
C ALA A 439 -5.97 21.42 22.59
N GLN A 440 -5.53 20.16 22.45
CA GLN A 440 -4.61 19.50 23.38
C GLN A 440 -3.13 19.79 23.06
N THR A 441 -2.79 20.21 21.84
CA THR A 441 -1.42 20.57 21.45
C THR A 441 -1.08 22.00 21.87
N THR A 442 -0.30 22.16 22.93
CA THR A 442 0.04 23.49 23.48
C THR A 442 1.42 24.03 23.09
N ASP A 443 2.42 23.16 22.88
CA ASP A 443 3.83 23.61 22.91
C ASP A 443 4.65 23.35 21.62
N ASP A 444 4.25 22.41 20.75
CA ASP A 444 4.92 22.16 19.47
C ASP A 444 4.18 22.84 18.29
N LEU A 445 4.87 23.78 17.64
CA LEU A 445 4.33 24.54 16.51
C LEU A 445 4.11 23.66 15.27
N GLU A 446 4.99 22.71 14.98
CA GLU A 446 4.89 21.84 13.79
C GLU A 446 3.78 20.81 13.99
N GLN A 447 3.73 20.17 15.16
CA GLN A 447 2.61 19.29 15.52
C GLN A 447 1.27 20.03 15.50
N ARG A 448 1.24 21.27 15.98
CA ARG A 448 0.03 22.10 15.94
C ARG A 448 -0.39 22.45 14.51
N LYS A 449 0.55 22.81 13.64
CA LYS A 449 0.28 23.01 12.19
C LYS A 449 -0.31 21.74 11.58
N HIS A 450 0.26 20.58 11.91
CA HIS A 450 -0.24 19.29 11.43
C HIS A 450 -1.67 19.01 11.85
N HIS A 451 -2.01 19.21 13.12
CA HIS A 451 -3.39 19.03 13.58
C HIS A 451 -4.37 20.03 12.93
N ILE A 452 -3.97 21.28 12.72
CA ILE A 452 -4.79 22.28 12.02
C ILE A 452 -5.05 21.84 10.56
N ALA A 453 -4.02 21.37 9.85
CA ALA A 453 -4.18 20.88 8.48
C ALA A 453 -5.12 19.65 8.43
N ARG A 454 -4.98 18.72 9.39
CA ARG A 454 -5.87 17.56 9.53
C ARG A 454 -7.33 17.97 9.76
N VAL A 455 -7.58 18.97 10.61
CA VAL A 455 -8.93 19.51 10.82
C VAL A 455 -9.50 20.09 9.53
N LYS A 456 -8.74 20.92 8.81
CA LYS A 456 -9.18 21.47 7.52
C LYS A 456 -9.53 20.38 6.51
N LYS A 457 -8.71 19.32 6.40
CA LYS A 457 -8.98 18.16 5.53
C LYS A 457 -10.29 17.47 5.93
N ALA A 458 -10.45 17.17 7.22
CA ALA A 458 -11.67 16.54 7.76
C ALA A 458 -12.94 17.39 7.53
N GLU A 459 -12.87 18.71 7.70
CA GLU A 459 -13.99 19.62 7.44
C GLU A 459 -14.41 19.61 5.96
N LYS A 460 -13.42 19.66 5.06
CA LYS A 460 -13.65 19.60 3.61
C LYS A 460 -14.28 18.26 3.23
N GLU A 461 -13.72 17.15 3.67
CA GLU A 461 -14.24 15.80 3.39
C GLU A 461 -15.67 15.64 3.91
N ALA A 462 -15.96 16.05 5.15
CA ALA A 462 -17.31 15.98 5.72
C ALA A 462 -18.33 16.79 4.90
N ALA A 463 -17.91 17.94 4.35
CA ALA A 463 -18.75 18.74 3.45
C ALA A 463 -18.98 18.05 2.10
N VAL A 464 -17.94 17.49 1.47
CA VAL A 464 -18.04 16.74 0.21
C VAL A 464 -18.96 15.54 0.36
N TYR A 465 -18.74 14.71 1.39
CA TYR A 465 -19.56 13.53 1.65
C TYR A 465 -21.01 13.88 1.97
N THR A 466 -21.25 15.00 2.67
CA THR A 466 -22.62 15.49 2.88
C THR A 466 -23.31 15.83 1.56
N LYS A 467 -22.64 16.55 0.65
CA LYS A 467 -23.18 16.85 -0.68
C LYS A 467 -23.42 15.59 -1.51
N ALA A 468 -22.46 14.65 -1.48
CA ALA A 468 -22.59 13.36 -2.17
C ALA A 468 -23.78 12.55 -1.66
N TYR A 469 -23.96 12.48 -0.34
CA TYR A 469 -25.10 11.83 0.29
C TYR A 469 -26.44 12.47 -0.12
N GLU A 470 -26.53 13.80 -0.14
CA GLU A 470 -27.75 14.50 -0.58
C GLU A 470 -28.08 14.23 -2.06
N ALA A 471 -27.07 14.22 -2.93
CA ALA A 471 -27.22 13.89 -4.34
C ALA A 471 -27.68 12.43 -4.54
N ALA A 472 -27.03 11.48 -3.87
CA ALA A 472 -27.40 10.07 -3.91
C ALA A 472 -28.80 9.83 -3.35
N LYS A 473 -29.20 10.56 -2.31
CA LYS A 473 -30.55 10.48 -1.75
C LYS A 473 -31.61 10.94 -2.74
N ALA A 474 -31.35 12.04 -3.46
CA ALA A 474 -32.25 12.51 -4.50
C ALA A 474 -32.37 11.50 -5.66
N ASP A 475 -31.26 10.88 -6.06
CA ASP A 475 -31.26 9.83 -7.09
C ASP A 475 -32.00 8.56 -6.63
N ALA A 476 -31.79 8.13 -5.39
CA ALA A 476 -32.48 6.98 -4.80
C ALA A 476 -34.00 7.21 -4.73
N GLU A 477 -34.46 8.40 -4.33
CA GLU A 477 -35.89 8.72 -4.31
C GLU A 477 -36.49 8.76 -5.74
N ARG A 478 -35.71 9.24 -6.72
CA ARG A 478 -36.13 9.30 -8.12
C ARG A 478 -36.20 7.93 -8.78
N LEU A 479 -35.23 7.05 -8.51
CA LEU A 479 -35.07 5.75 -9.16
C LEU A 479 -35.76 4.61 -8.41
N CYS A 480 -35.84 4.71 -7.07
CA CYS A 480 -36.36 3.70 -6.17
C CYS A 480 -37.37 4.29 -5.16
N PRO A 481 -38.45 4.94 -5.62
CA PRO A 481 -39.32 5.74 -4.75
C PRO A 481 -39.93 4.90 -3.61
N GLY A 482 -39.73 5.37 -2.37
CA GLY A 482 -40.27 4.74 -1.16
C GLY A 482 -39.69 3.37 -0.79
N ARG A 483 -38.69 2.85 -1.52
CA ARG A 483 -37.99 1.60 -1.19
C ARG A 483 -36.80 1.89 -0.28
N THR A 484 -36.62 1.06 0.75
CA THR A 484 -35.43 1.13 1.62
C THR A 484 -34.37 0.11 1.22
N PHE A 485 -33.13 0.35 1.66
CA PHE A 485 -32.02 -0.59 1.47
C PHE A 485 -32.34 -1.99 2.02
N GLU A 486 -32.90 -2.08 3.23
CA GLU A 486 -33.28 -3.36 3.85
C GLU A 486 -34.38 -4.08 3.06
N GLN A 487 -35.37 -3.35 2.53
CA GLN A 487 -36.42 -3.96 1.71
C GLN A 487 -35.88 -4.49 0.37
N ALA A 488 -34.91 -3.80 -0.23
CA ALA A 488 -34.32 -4.20 -1.50
C ALA A 488 -33.36 -5.39 -1.36
N THR A 489 -32.58 -5.43 -0.29
CA THR A 489 -31.43 -6.34 -0.14
C THR A 489 -31.62 -7.42 0.93
N GLY A 490 -32.55 -7.22 1.87
CA GLY A 490 -32.65 -8.02 3.10
C GLY A 490 -31.50 -7.80 4.08
N ILE A 491 -30.66 -6.78 3.87
CA ILE A 491 -29.53 -6.41 4.73
C ILE A 491 -29.92 -5.16 5.51
N LYS A 492 -29.76 -5.18 6.83
CA LYS A 492 -30.16 -4.07 7.70
C LYS A 492 -29.37 -2.79 7.45
N SER A 493 -28.04 -2.91 7.31
CA SER A 493 -27.10 -1.80 7.23
C SER A 493 -25.77 -2.28 6.65
N LEU A 494 -25.05 -1.39 5.96
CA LEU A 494 -23.63 -1.59 5.60
C LEU A 494 -22.66 -1.01 6.65
N GLY A 495 -23.20 -0.36 7.67
CA GLY A 495 -22.45 0.28 8.74
C GLY A 495 -21.82 -0.70 9.71
N ARG A 496 -21.31 -0.13 10.81
CA ARG A 496 -20.75 -0.91 11.91
C ARG A 496 -21.77 -1.91 12.46
N LYS A 497 -21.24 -3.02 12.95
CA LYS A 497 -22.04 -4.07 13.57
C LYS A 497 -22.28 -3.67 15.02
N ASP A 498 -23.53 -3.77 15.42
CA ASP A 498 -23.95 -3.35 16.75
C ASP A 498 -23.24 -4.12 17.87
N THR A 499 -23.27 -3.53 19.05
CA THR A 499 -22.60 -4.10 20.24
C THR A 499 -23.12 -5.50 20.58
N LEU A 500 -24.41 -5.77 20.32
CA LEU A 500 -25.01 -7.09 20.54
C LEU A 500 -24.44 -8.16 19.61
N TRP A 501 -24.24 -7.85 18.33
CA TRP A 501 -23.60 -8.75 17.38
C TRP A 501 -22.17 -9.09 17.81
N ASN A 502 -21.41 -8.10 18.28
CA ASN A 502 -20.05 -8.30 18.77
C ASN A 502 -20.05 -9.25 19.99
N ILE A 503 -20.99 -9.09 20.92
CA ILE A 503 -21.16 -9.99 22.07
C ILE A 503 -21.47 -11.43 21.63
N GLU A 504 -22.41 -11.62 20.69
CA GLU A 504 -22.77 -12.94 20.19
C GLU A 504 -21.61 -13.62 19.46
N SER A 505 -20.88 -12.86 18.63
CA SER A 505 -19.68 -13.32 17.95
C SER A 505 -18.61 -13.78 18.93
N GLN A 506 -18.31 -13.00 19.97
CA GLN A 506 -17.33 -13.37 21.00
C GLN A 506 -17.77 -14.62 21.79
N LYS A 507 -19.07 -14.77 22.09
CA LYS A 507 -19.60 -15.99 22.72
C LYS A 507 -19.39 -17.23 21.85
N TYR A 508 -19.60 -17.12 20.54
CA TYR A 508 -19.32 -18.18 19.59
C TYR A 508 -17.83 -18.54 19.58
N TRP A 509 -16.94 -17.54 19.49
CA TRP A 509 -15.49 -17.76 19.51
C TRP A 509 -14.99 -18.42 20.79
N ILE A 510 -15.49 -18.01 21.96
CA ILE A 510 -15.18 -18.64 23.25
C ILE A 510 -15.60 -20.11 23.26
N HIS A 511 -16.80 -20.43 22.75
CA HIS A 511 -17.26 -21.81 22.68
C HIS A 511 -16.37 -22.64 21.74
N TYR A 512 -16.01 -22.06 20.59
CA TYR A 512 -15.14 -22.68 19.60
C TYR A 512 -13.73 -22.94 20.15
N ALA A 513 -13.06 -21.92 20.71
CA ALA A 513 -11.71 -22.03 21.25
C ALA A 513 -11.61 -23.07 22.38
N LYS A 514 -12.64 -23.19 23.23
CA LYS A 514 -12.71 -24.27 24.23
C LYS A 514 -12.67 -25.65 23.59
N LYS A 515 -13.44 -25.86 22.52
CA LYS A 515 -13.50 -27.15 21.83
C LYS A 515 -12.18 -27.49 21.15
N GLU A 516 -11.51 -26.50 20.54
CA GLU A 516 -10.18 -26.73 19.95
C GLU A 516 -9.12 -27.03 21.02
N LEU A 517 -9.13 -26.30 22.15
CA LEU A 517 -8.26 -26.59 23.29
C LEU A 517 -8.46 -28.04 23.81
N GLU A 518 -9.70 -28.48 23.97
CA GLU A 518 -10.02 -29.86 24.38
C GLU A 518 -9.49 -30.91 23.39
N LYS A 519 -9.57 -30.64 22.08
CA LYS A 519 -9.02 -31.52 21.05
C LYS A 519 -7.50 -31.63 21.15
N VAL A 520 -6.79 -30.51 21.27
CA VAL A 520 -5.32 -30.49 21.41
C VAL A 520 -4.90 -31.21 22.68
N GLN A 521 -5.56 -30.95 23.81
CA GLN A 521 -5.29 -31.64 25.08
C GLN A 521 -5.58 -33.15 25.01
N THR A 522 -6.60 -33.55 24.27
CA THR A 522 -6.92 -34.98 24.06
C THR A 522 -5.89 -35.66 23.16
N TRP A 523 -5.38 -34.95 22.16
CA TRP A 523 -4.30 -35.42 21.31
C TRP A 523 -2.98 -35.54 22.09
N ALA A 524 -2.65 -34.53 22.92
CA ALA A 524 -1.45 -34.49 23.75
C ALA A 524 -1.30 -35.72 24.68
N LYS A 525 -2.43 -36.27 25.17
CA LYS A 525 -2.44 -37.47 26.03
C LYS A 525 -1.94 -38.75 25.33
N GLN A 526 -1.77 -38.72 24.01
CA GLN A 526 -1.33 -39.87 23.21
C GLN A 526 0.19 -39.87 22.97
N LEU A 527 0.90 -38.83 23.43
CA LEU A 527 2.33 -38.65 23.20
C LEU A 527 3.19 -39.67 23.99
N PRO A 528 4.20 -40.29 23.35
CA PRO A 528 5.22 -41.05 24.06
C PRO A 528 6.10 -40.17 24.98
N GLU A 529 6.82 -40.78 25.92
CA GLU A 529 7.70 -40.04 26.85
C GLU A 529 8.99 -39.48 26.19
N ASN A 530 9.35 -39.91 24.98
CA ASN A 530 10.62 -39.58 24.30
C ASN A 530 10.43 -38.77 23.00
N VAL A 531 9.55 -37.77 22.99
CA VAL A 531 9.30 -36.90 21.81
C VAL A 531 9.34 -35.40 22.17
N PRO A 532 10.52 -34.88 22.58
CA PRO A 532 10.64 -33.53 23.15
C PRO A 532 10.19 -32.42 22.19
N ASN A 533 10.54 -32.48 20.90
CA ASN A 533 10.14 -31.45 19.93
C ASN A 533 8.63 -31.47 19.71
N THR A 534 8.02 -32.65 19.66
CA THR A 534 6.56 -32.78 19.57
C THR A 534 5.87 -32.19 20.80
N MET A 535 6.39 -32.47 22.01
CA MET A 535 5.85 -31.89 23.24
C MET A 535 5.90 -30.36 23.22
N THR A 536 7.02 -29.77 22.80
CA THR A 536 7.15 -28.31 22.67
C THR A 536 6.11 -27.73 21.69
N LEU A 537 5.92 -28.35 20.53
CA LEU A 537 4.91 -27.89 19.55
C LEU A 537 3.49 -27.95 20.10
N VAL A 538 3.16 -29.01 20.84
CA VAL A 538 1.83 -29.23 21.42
C VAL A 538 1.57 -28.27 22.57
N GLU A 539 2.56 -28.04 23.44
CA GLU A 539 2.49 -27.04 24.50
C GLU A 539 2.31 -25.63 23.93
N HIS A 540 3.04 -25.30 22.87
CA HIS A 540 2.86 -24.03 22.17
C HIS A 540 1.43 -23.89 21.61
N ALA A 541 0.88 -24.95 21.00
CA ALA A 541 -0.49 -24.96 20.52
C ALA A 541 -1.52 -24.79 21.65
N ILE A 542 -1.32 -25.44 22.80
CA ILE A 542 -2.16 -25.29 24.00
C ILE A 542 -2.12 -23.83 24.49
N LYS A 543 -0.93 -23.27 24.70
CA LYS A 543 -0.74 -21.89 25.16
C LYS A 543 -1.37 -20.87 24.20
N SER A 544 -1.22 -21.08 22.90
CA SER A 544 -1.83 -20.24 21.87
C SER A 544 -3.36 -20.26 21.94
N ASN A 545 -3.98 -21.44 22.11
CA ASN A 545 -5.44 -21.56 22.28
C ASN A 545 -5.93 -20.93 23.60
N GLU A 546 -5.19 -21.08 24.70
CA GLU A 546 -5.51 -20.46 25.98
C GLU A 546 -5.47 -18.93 25.90
N LYS A 547 -4.42 -18.36 25.27
CA LYS A 547 -4.31 -16.92 25.02
C LYS A 547 -5.47 -16.39 24.18
N SER A 548 -5.84 -17.11 23.12
CA SER A 548 -6.98 -16.76 22.26
C SER A 548 -8.29 -16.74 23.05
N LEU A 549 -8.49 -17.73 23.93
CA LEU A 549 -9.67 -17.82 24.79
C LEU A 549 -9.73 -16.70 25.85
N GLU A 550 -8.59 -16.31 26.41
CA GLU A 550 -8.50 -15.17 27.33
C GLU A 550 -8.80 -13.85 26.63
N SER A 551 -8.20 -13.62 25.45
CA SER A 551 -8.45 -12.45 24.62
C SER A 551 -9.94 -12.29 24.27
N ALA A 552 -10.59 -13.37 23.82
CA ALA A 552 -12.00 -13.37 23.48
C ALA A 552 -12.89 -13.07 24.72
N ARG A 553 -12.53 -13.56 25.91
CA ARG A 553 -13.24 -13.26 27.16
C ARG A 553 -13.09 -11.81 27.59
N SER A 554 -11.88 -11.26 27.50
CA SER A 554 -11.60 -9.86 27.80
C SER A 554 -12.42 -8.94 26.87
N THR A 555 -12.41 -9.25 25.57
CA THR A 555 -13.18 -8.52 24.55
C THR A 555 -14.68 -8.61 24.81
N LEU A 556 -15.20 -9.79 25.14
CA LEU A 556 -16.60 -9.96 25.54
C LEU A 556 -16.97 -9.08 26.73
N GLN A 557 -16.15 -9.07 27.79
CA GLN A 557 -16.39 -8.23 28.97
C GLN A 557 -16.41 -6.74 28.63
N ARG A 558 -15.51 -6.30 27.75
CA ARG A 558 -15.47 -4.92 27.26
C ARG A 558 -16.76 -4.54 26.53
N HIS A 559 -17.26 -5.40 25.64
CA HIS A 559 -18.52 -5.15 24.93
C HIS A 559 -19.74 -5.20 25.85
N GLU A 560 -19.79 -6.14 26.80
CA GLU A 560 -20.88 -6.21 27.79
C GLU A 560 -20.88 -4.98 28.72
N LYS A 561 -19.70 -4.49 29.12
CA LYS A 561 -19.56 -3.24 29.87
C LYS A 561 -20.02 -2.03 29.04
N TRP A 562 -19.56 -1.94 27.79
CA TRP A 562 -19.97 -0.88 26.88
C TRP A 562 -21.49 -0.84 26.68
N LEU A 563 -22.10 -2.01 26.46
CA LEU A 563 -23.56 -2.16 26.33
C LEU A 563 -24.30 -1.67 27.58
N ALA A 564 -23.75 -1.93 28.78
CA ALA A 564 -24.35 -1.48 30.03
C ALA A 564 -24.23 0.03 30.25
N GLU A 565 -23.13 0.65 29.81
CA GLU A 565 -22.86 2.08 29.99
C GLU A 565 -23.53 2.97 28.92
N HIS A 566 -23.54 2.51 27.67
CA HIS A 566 -23.91 3.32 26.50
C HIS A 566 -25.13 2.78 25.73
N GLY A 567 -25.64 1.60 26.09
CA GLY A 567 -26.70 0.92 25.35
C GLY A 567 -26.20 0.24 24.07
N ASN A 568 -27.11 -0.25 23.24
CA ASN A 568 -26.74 -0.84 21.96
C ASN A 568 -26.39 0.28 20.98
N THR A 569 -25.10 0.43 20.68
CA THR A 569 -24.61 1.35 19.66
C THR A 569 -24.23 0.57 18.41
N ASP A 570 -24.47 1.18 17.26
CA ASP A 570 -24.04 0.70 15.94
C ASP A 570 -22.52 0.69 15.80
#